data_AF-A0AA39VT79-F1
#
_entry.id   AF-A0AA39VT79-F1
#
_cell.length_a   1.000
_cell.length_b   1.000
_cell.length_c   1.000
_cell.angle_alpha   90.00
_cell.angle_beta   90.00
_cell.angle_gamma   90.00
#
_symmetry.space_group_name_H-M   'P 1'
#
loop_
_entity.id
_entity.type
_entity.pdbx_description
1 polymer ?
#
loop_
_entity_poly.entity_id
_entity_poly.type
_entity_poly.pdbx_seq_one_letter_code
_entity_poly.pdbx_strand_id
1 'polypeptide(L)'
;MKILRSDPHSSSEDVKDLAHIMLEAASAYCNETFGQIKKTLNETKISDRPVDKFMRDRLRLCFEMYDSGVNEIQIAIQKLELNDYFNGIRFTKDALDDAVTCEDGFSQSPVKLKSPLTDRFNYFDKLCGISRHILTKLRSFL
;
A
#
# COMPACT_ATOMS: atom_id res chain seq x y z
N MET A 1 -5.12 -0.42 18.83
CA MET A 1 -4.58 -1.42 17.86
C MET A 1 -3.94 -2.54 18.68
N LYS A 2 -4.50 -3.75 18.62
CA LYS A 2 -3.96 -4.93 19.32
C LYS A 2 -2.89 -5.51 18.40
N ILE A 3 -1.62 -5.46 18.83
CA ILE A 3 -0.52 -6.06 18.08
C ILE A 3 -0.65 -7.58 18.27
N LEU A 4 -0.84 -8.32 17.18
CA LEU A 4 -0.79 -9.78 17.20
C LEU A 4 0.65 -10.19 17.53
N ARG A 5 0.88 -10.67 18.76
CA ARG A 5 2.17 -11.26 19.15
C ARG A 5 2.27 -12.62 18.48
N SER A 6 3.37 -12.89 17.77
CA SER A 6 3.65 -14.22 17.22
C SER A 6 3.76 -15.23 18.36
N ASP A 7 2.99 -16.32 18.30
CA ASP A 7 3.18 -17.47 19.18
C ASP A 7 4.43 -18.24 18.70
N PRO A 8 5.42 -18.51 19.57
CA PRO A 8 6.58 -19.31 19.21
C PRO A 8 6.25 -20.76 18.80
N HIS A 9 5.01 -21.23 18.98
CA HIS A 9 4.52 -22.55 18.58
C HIS A 9 3.68 -22.55 17.29
N SER A 10 3.53 -21.40 16.60
CA SER A 10 2.80 -21.36 15.33
C SER A 10 3.46 -22.24 14.28
N SER A 11 2.67 -23.11 13.65
CA SER A 11 3.13 -23.90 12.50
C SER A 11 3.40 -22.99 11.30
N SER A 12 4.16 -23.47 10.30
CA SER A 12 4.37 -22.71 9.07
C SER A 12 3.06 -22.43 8.32
N GLU A 13 2.08 -23.31 8.45
CA GLU A 13 0.73 -23.14 7.90
C GLU A 13 -0.02 -21.99 8.60
N ASP A 14 0.01 -21.92 9.95
CA ASP A 14 -0.61 -20.81 10.69
C ASP A 14 0.00 -19.45 10.30
N VAL A 15 1.32 -19.42 10.10
CA VAL A 15 2.03 -18.21 9.68
C VAL A 15 1.69 -17.84 8.23
N LYS A 16 1.47 -18.84 7.35
CA LYS A 16 1.05 -18.63 5.96
C LYS A 16 -0.35 -18.03 5.89
N ASP A 17 -1.29 -18.57 6.65
CA ASP A 17 -2.66 -18.04 6.75
C ASP A 17 -2.67 -16.61 7.27
N LEU A 18 -1.84 -16.32 8.28
CA LEU A 18 -1.69 -14.95 8.79
C LEU A 18 -1.10 -14.00 7.74
N ALA A 19 -0.14 -14.46 6.93
CA ALA A 19 0.39 -13.66 5.81
C ALA A 19 -0.70 -13.38 4.78
N HIS A 20 -1.55 -14.36 4.48
CA HIS A 20 -2.65 -14.23 3.53
C HIS A 20 -3.65 -13.16 4.01
N ILE A 21 -4.12 -13.26 5.26
CA ILE A 21 -5.04 -12.29 5.88
C ILE A 21 -4.47 -10.88 5.83
N MET A 22 -3.18 -10.71 6.13
CA MET A 22 -2.55 -9.39 6.14
C MET A 22 -2.37 -8.80 4.73
N LEU A 23 -2.07 -9.63 3.72
CA LEU A 23 -2.02 -9.19 2.32
C LEU A 23 -3.42 -8.85 1.78
N GLU A 24 -4.46 -9.60 2.14
CA GLU A 24 -5.84 -9.24 1.79
C GLU A 24 -6.27 -7.92 2.43
N ALA A 25 -5.91 -7.70 3.70
CA ALA A 25 -6.18 -6.43 4.37
C ALA A 25 -5.46 -5.26 3.67
N ALA A 26 -4.19 -5.45 3.27
CA ALA A 26 -3.44 -4.47 2.49
C ALA A 26 -4.10 -4.20 1.13
N SER A 27 -4.53 -5.26 0.43
CA SER A 27 -5.20 -5.19 -0.87
C SER A 27 -6.51 -4.41 -0.80
N ALA A 28 -7.38 -4.76 0.15
CA ALA A 28 -8.65 -4.09 0.36
C ALA A 28 -8.45 -2.60 0.68
N TYR A 29 -7.48 -2.28 1.53
CA TYR A 29 -7.18 -0.90 1.92
C TYR A 29 -6.56 -0.07 0.78
N CYS A 30 -5.67 -0.69 -0.02
CA CYS A 30 -5.09 -0.08 -1.21
C CYS A 30 -6.20 0.27 -2.22
N ASN A 31 -7.11 -0.68 -2.48
CA ASN A 31 -8.24 -0.49 -3.39
C ASN A 31 -9.25 0.56 -2.88
N GLU A 32 -9.52 0.59 -1.57
CA GLU A 32 -10.34 1.66 -0.97
C GLU A 32 -9.70 3.03 -1.18
N THR A 33 -8.38 3.13 -0.99
CA THR A 33 -7.63 4.37 -1.16
C THR A 33 -7.61 4.80 -2.63
N PHE A 34 -7.38 3.87 -3.56
CA PHE A 34 -7.54 4.09 -5.00
C PHE A 34 -8.93 4.66 -5.35
N GLY A 35 -9.99 4.04 -4.84
CA GLY A 35 -11.37 4.51 -5.05
C GLY A 35 -11.60 5.92 -4.50
N GLN A 36 -11.01 6.26 -3.36
CA GLN A 36 -11.11 7.60 -2.80
C GLN A 36 -10.34 8.64 -3.60
N ILE A 37 -9.12 8.32 -4.05
CA ILE A 37 -8.36 9.20 -4.94
C ILE A 37 -9.18 9.48 -6.21
N LYS A 38 -9.77 8.45 -6.82
CA LYS A 38 -10.64 8.58 -7.99
C LYS A 38 -11.83 9.50 -7.72
N LYS A 39 -12.50 9.33 -6.57
CA LYS A 39 -13.61 10.19 -6.16
C LYS A 39 -13.15 11.64 -5.99
N THR A 40 -12.08 11.87 -5.23
CA THR A 40 -11.52 13.21 -4.98
C THR A 40 -11.07 13.88 -6.29
N LEU A 41 -10.47 13.14 -7.23
CA LEU A 41 -10.11 13.65 -8.56
C LEU A 41 -11.32 14.18 -9.34
N ASN A 42 -12.44 13.48 -9.26
CA ASN A 42 -13.67 13.87 -9.95
C ASN A 42 -14.35 15.08 -9.28
N GLU A 43 -14.25 15.20 -7.97
CA GLU A 43 -14.82 16.30 -7.18
C GLU A 43 -13.92 17.55 -7.13
N THR A 44 -12.63 17.40 -7.43
CA THR A 44 -11.67 18.51 -7.45
C THR A 44 -12.07 19.52 -8.53
N LYS A 45 -12.46 20.72 -8.09
CA LYS A 45 -12.86 21.82 -8.98
C LYS A 45 -11.75 22.14 -9.95
N ILE A 46 -12.11 22.28 -11.23
CA ILE A 46 -11.22 22.80 -12.25
C ILE A 46 -11.15 24.31 -12.03
N SER A 47 -9.98 24.79 -11.65
CA SER A 47 -9.68 26.21 -11.51
C SER A 47 -8.28 26.49 -12.04
N ASP A 48 -8.05 27.72 -12.50
CA ASP A 48 -6.74 28.16 -13.00
C ASP A 48 -5.77 28.53 -11.87
N ARG A 49 -6.16 28.35 -10.60
CA ARG A 49 -5.25 28.61 -9.48
C ARG A 49 -4.13 27.57 -9.49
N PRO A 50 -2.85 27.99 -9.41
CA PRO A 50 -1.71 27.06 -9.44
C PRO A 50 -1.78 25.93 -8.40
N VAL A 51 -2.32 26.21 -7.21
CA VAL A 51 -2.50 25.22 -6.15
C VAL A 51 -3.52 24.13 -6.50
N ASP A 52 -4.60 24.49 -7.20
CA ASP A 52 -5.65 23.55 -7.59
C ASP A 52 -5.15 22.65 -8.74
N LYS A 53 -4.41 23.23 -9.70
CA LYS A 53 -3.74 22.47 -10.76
C LYS A 53 -2.71 21.49 -10.19
N PHE A 54 -1.85 21.95 -9.27
CA PHE A 54 -0.88 21.09 -8.60
C PHE A 54 -1.55 19.95 -7.83
N MET A 55 -2.60 20.26 -7.05
CA MET A 55 -3.34 19.24 -6.31
C MET A 55 -3.92 18.18 -7.25
N ARG A 56 -4.51 18.59 -8.38
CA ARG A 56 -5.05 17.68 -9.38
C ARG A 56 -3.98 16.79 -10.00
N ASP A 57 -2.83 17.37 -10.37
CA ASP A 57 -1.74 16.62 -10.98
C ASP A 57 -1.13 15.60 -9.99
N ARG A 58 -1.05 15.94 -8.69
CA ARG A 58 -0.64 14.98 -7.65
C ARG A 58 -1.65 13.89 -7.41
N LEU A 59 -2.94 14.23 -7.35
CA LEU A 59 -3.97 13.20 -7.23
C LEU A 59 -4.00 12.26 -8.45
N ARG A 60 -3.66 12.71 -9.66
CA ARG A 60 -3.51 11.86 -10.86
C ARG A 60 -2.33 10.90 -10.73
N LEU A 61 -1.17 11.40 -10.33
CA LEU A 61 -0.01 10.54 -10.02
C LEU A 61 -0.40 9.48 -8.98
N CYS A 62 -1.05 9.89 -7.90
CA CYS A 62 -1.51 8.96 -6.88
C CYS A 62 -2.50 7.93 -7.40
N PHE A 63 -3.39 8.30 -8.33
CA PHE A 63 -4.30 7.36 -8.95
C PHE A 63 -3.55 6.26 -9.71
N GLU A 64 -2.54 6.64 -10.50
CA GLU A 64 -1.69 5.69 -11.24
C GLU A 64 -0.87 4.79 -10.30
N MET A 65 -0.25 5.38 -9.27
CA MET A 65 0.55 4.62 -8.29
C MET A 65 -0.30 3.64 -7.47
N TYR A 66 -1.50 4.04 -7.03
CA TYR A 66 -2.37 3.12 -6.29
C TYR A 66 -3.01 2.06 -7.20
N ASP A 67 -3.24 2.33 -8.49
CA ASP A 67 -3.67 1.30 -9.45
C ASP A 67 -2.58 0.23 -9.64
N SER A 68 -1.33 0.66 -9.80
CA SER A 68 -0.15 -0.21 -9.84
C SER A 68 -0.01 -1.02 -8.54
N GLY A 69 -0.04 -0.35 -7.39
CA GLY A 69 0.03 -1.00 -6.08
C GLY A 69 -1.09 -2.01 -5.81
N VAL A 70 -2.31 -1.81 -6.33
CA VAL A 70 -3.39 -2.81 -6.27
C VAL A 70 -2.97 -4.10 -7.00
N ASN A 71 -2.43 -3.98 -8.21
CA ASN A 71 -1.96 -5.13 -8.99
C ASN A 71 -0.80 -5.85 -8.29
N GLU A 72 0.14 -5.09 -7.72
CA GLU A 72 1.32 -5.65 -7.07
C GLU A 72 0.97 -6.44 -5.80
N ILE A 73 0.02 -5.97 -4.97
CA ILE A 73 -0.43 -6.76 -3.81
C ILE A 73 -1.14 -8.04 -4.26
N GLN A 74 -1.93 -8.00 -5.33
CA GLN A 74 -2.54 -9.22 -5.87
C GLN A 74 -1.48 -10.23 -6.32
N ILE A 75 -0.41 -9.76 -6.96
CA ILE A 75 0.73 -10.61 -7.30
C ILE A 75 1.40 -11.14 -6.02
N ALA A 76 1.60 -10.32 -4.99
CA ALA A 76 2.17 -10.77 -3.72
C ALA A 76 1.36 -11.92 -3.07
N ILE A 77 0.02 -11.86 -3.14
CA ILE A 77 -0.87 -12.95 -2.68
C ILE A 77 -0.63 -14.21 -3.52
N GLN A 78 -0.58 -14.10 -4.86
CA GLN A 78 -0.29 -15.25 -5.72
C GLN A 78 1.08 -15.88 -5.40
N LYS A 79 2.09 -15.05 -5.08
CA LYS A 79 3.42 -15.52 -4.69
C LYS A 79 3.42 -16.23 -3.34
N LEU A 80 2.64 -15.75 -2.37
CA LEU A 80 2.42 -16.44 -1.10
C LEU A 80 1.85 -17.86 -1.33
N GLU A 81 0.85 -17.98 -2.20
CA GLU A 81 0.21 -19.29 -2.47
C GLU A 81 1.19 -20.30 -3.07
N LEU A 82 2.08 -19.83 -3.94
CA LEU A 82 3.15 -20.62 -4.56
C LEU A 82 4.36 -20.86 -3.63
N ASN A 83 4.31 -20.41 -2.37
CA ASN A 83 5.43 -20.41 -1.42
C ASN A 83 6.67 -19.63 -1.90
N ASP A 84 6.50 -18.72 -2.87
CA ASP A 84 7.53 -17.83 -3.39
C ASP A 84 7.61 -16.57 -2.51
N TYR A 85 8.04 -16.75 -1.27
CA TYR A 85 8.05 -15.68 -0.27
C TYR A 85 9.01 -14.54 -0.65
N PHE A 86 10.07 -14.82 -1.40
CA PHE A 86 10.98 -13.79 -1.90
C PHE A 86 10.23 -12.79 -2.80
N ASN A 87 9.52 -13.28 -3.81
CA ASN A 87 8.74 -12.39 -4.66
C ASN A 87 7.52 -11.82 -3.95
N GLY A 88 6.89 -12.55 -3.01
CA GLY A 88 5.84 -11.98 -2.14
C GLY A 88 6.31 -10.74 -1.39
N ILE A 89 7.50 -10.79 -0.78
CA ILE A 89 8.11 -9.64 -0.09
C ILE A 89 8.39 -8.49 -1.07
N ARG A 90 8.93 -8.83 -2.25
CA ARG A 90 9.26 -7.85 -3.28
C ARG A 90 8.03 -7.09 -3.76
N PHE A 91 6.99 -7.79 -4.22
CA PHE A 91 5.78 -7.14 -4.72
C PHE A 91 5.02 -6.37 -3.64
N THR A 92 5.07 -6.82 -2.38
CA THR A 92 4.53 -6.01 -1.26
C THR A 92 5.34 -4.73 -1.04
N LYS A 93 6.65 -4.75 -1.30
CA LYS A 93 7.50 -3.56 -1.25
C LYS A 93 7.25 -2.64 -2.43
N ASP A 94 7.13 -3.18 -3.64
CA ASP A 94 6.88 -2.41 -4.86
C ASP A 94 5.58 -1.59 -4.67
N ALA A 95 4.51 -2.21 -4.12
CA ALA A 95 3.25 -1.52 -3.84
C ALA A 95 3.39 -0.37 -2.82
N LEU A 96 4.26 -0.55 -1.83
CA LEU A 96 4.57 0.49 -0.86
C LEU A 96 5.39 1.62 -1.49
N ASP A 97 6.36 1.30 -2.34
CA ASP A 97 7.20 2.29 -3.01
C ASP A 97 6.38 3.18 -3.96
N ASP A 98 5.35 2.61 -4.61
CA ASP A 98 4.35 3.36 -5.38
C ASP A 98 3.55 4.33 -4.50
N ALA A 99 3.07 3.85 -3.34
CA ALA A 99 2.38 4.72 -2.37
C ALA A 99 3.28 5.83 -1.81
N VAL A 100 4.57 5.54 -1.57
CA VAL A 100 5.58 6.54 -1.20
C VAL A 100 5.76 7.57 -2.31
N THR A 101 5.84 7.14 -3.57
CA THR A 101 5.96 8.05 -4.72
C THR A 101 4.78 9.02 -4.82
N CYS A 102 3.56 8.53 -4.54
CA CYS A 102 2.38 9.38 -4.41
C CYS A 102 2.53 10.42 -3.28
N GLU A 103 2.87 9.99 -2.07
CA GLU A 103 2.96 10.86 -0.89
C GLU A 103 4.07 11.91 -1.03
N ASP A 104 5.27 11.48 -1.46
CA ASP A 104 6.42 12.37 -1.70
C ASP A 104 6.13 13.38 -2.81
N GLY A 105 5.26 13.04 -3.75
CA GLY A 105 4.79 13.97 -4.78
C GLY A 105 4.20 15.26 -4.21
N PHE A 106 3.55 15.22 -3.05
CA PHE A 106 2.99 16.42 -2.40
C PHE A 106 4.06 17.34 -1.80
N SER A 107 5.24 16.81 -1.45
CA SER A 107 6.35 17.62 -0.91
C SER A 107 6.96 18.57 -1.94
N GLN A 108 6.77 18.29 -3.23
CA GLN A 108 7.30 19.07 -4.36
C GLN A 108 6.44 20.30 -4.70
N SER A 109 5.49 20.66 -3.82
CA SER A 109 4.57 21.76 -4.09
C SER A 109 5.28 23.12 -3.98
N PRO A 110 5.05 24.05 -4.93
CA PRO A 110 5.57 25.42 -4.82
C PRO A 110 4.92 26.21 -3.68
N VAL A 111 3.84 25.67 -3.10
CA VAL A 111 3.17 26.20 -1.92
C VAL A 111 3.14 25.13 -0.84
N LYS A 112 3.00 25.49 0.44
CA LYS A 112 2.90 24.48 1.51
C LYS A 112 1.57 23.74 1.39
N LEU A 113 1.57 22.61 0.69
CA LEU A 113 0.43 21.72 0.53
C LEU A 113 0.67 20.44 1.32
N LYS A 114 -0.26 20.08 2.20
CA LYS A 114 -0.26 18.77 2.85
C LYS A 114 -0.96 17.77 1.95
N SER A 115 -0.43 16.55 1.90
CA SER A 115 -1.13 15.44 1.26
C SER A 115 -2.47 15.20 1.97
N PRO A 116 -3.58 15.06 1.23
CA PRO A 116 -4.84 14.60 1.80
C PRO A 116 -4.84 13.09 2.08
N LEU A 117 -3.76 12.39 1.71
CA LEU A 117 -3.64 10.93 1.79
C LEU A 117 -2.69 10.47 2.90
N THR A 118 -2.01 11.38 3.61
CA THR A 118 -0.98 11.02 4.61
C THR A 118 -1.45 9.94 5.61
N ASP A 119 -2.66 10.06 6.15
CA ASP A 119 -3.18 9.08 7.11
C ASP A 119 -3.44 7.71 6.46
N ARG A 120 -3.88 7.72 5.19
CA ARG A 120 -4.09 6.49 4.40
C ARG A 120 -2.77 5.84 4.05
N PHE A 121 -1.82 6.62 3.57
CA PHE A 121 -0.45 6.19 3.32
C PHE A 121 0.15 5.52 4.57
N ASN A 122 0.09 6.19 5.73
CA ASN A 122 0.65 5.66 6.98
C ASN A 122 -0.02 4.35 7.44
N TYR A 123 -1.31 4.17 7.17
CA TYR A 123 -1.99 2.92 7.51
C TYR A 123 -1.64 1.81 6.53
N PHE A 124 -1.57 2.12 5.24
CA PHE A 124 -1.14 1.20 4.20
C PHE A 124 0.31 0.73 4.40
N ASP A 125 1.23 1.64 4.72
CA ASP A 125 2.62 1.33 5.09
C ASP A 125 2.69 0.32 6.24
N LYS A 126 1.89 0.51 7.30
CA LYS A 126 1.82 -0.45 8.41
C LYS A 126 1.35 -1.83 7.96
N LEU A 127 0.35 -1.91 7.09
CA LEU A 127 -0.14 -3.19 6.57
C LEU A 127 0.93 -3.89 5.75
N CYS A 128 1.56 -3.18 4.79
CA CYS A 128 2.65 -3.71 3.98
C CYS A 128 3.86 -4.14 4.83
N GLY A 129 4.22 -3.34 5.84
CA GLY A 129 5.30 -3.65 6.78
C GLY A 129 5.04 -4.92 7.58
N ILE A 130 3.82 -5.09 8.11
CA ILE A 130 3.42 -6.32 8.83
C ILE A 130 3.43 -7.52 7.88
N SER A 131 2.83 -7.42 6.69
CA SER A 131 2.81 -8.48 5.69
C SER A 131 4.23 -8.94 5.32
N ARG A 132 5.13 -7.99 5.06
CA ARG A 132 6.54 -8.29 4.76
C ARG A 132 7.28 -8.94 5.92
N HIS A 133 7.00 -8.55 7.16
CA HIS A 133 7.58 -9.18 8.34
C HIS A 133 7.17 -10.65 8.43
N ILE A 134 5.89 -10.96 8.23
CA ILE A 134 5.38 -12.34 8.27
C ILE A 134 5.98 -13.17 7.12
N LEU A 135 5.99 -12.64 5.89
CA LEU A 135 6.61 -13.28 4.73
C LEU A 135 8.10 -13.56 4.94
N THR A 136 8.81 -12.65 5.61
CA THR A 136 10.23 -12.85 5.96
C THR A 136 10.41 -14.00 6.95
N LYS A 137 9.50 -14.16 7.92
CA LYS A 137 9.51 -15.33 8.81
C LYS A 137 9.23 -16.62 8.04
N LEU A 138 8.27 -16.63 7.12
CA LEU A 138 8.01 -17.78 6.27
C LEU A 138 9.23 -18.21 5.46
N ARG A 139 9.94 -17.24 4.88
CA ARG A 139 11.18 -17.48 4.15
C ARG A 139 12.29 -18.10 5.02
N SER A 140 12.29 -17.87 6.34
CA SER A 140 13.31 -18.43 7.23
C SER A 140 13.09 -19.91 7.59
N PHE A 141 11.94 -20.48 7.24
CA PHE A 141 11.67 -21.92 7.38
C PHE A 141 12.18 -22.75 6.19
N LEU A 142 12.57 -22.10 5.09
CA LEU A 142 13.12 -22.71 3.86
C LEU A 142 14.65 -22.65 3.87
#